data_AF-A0A2W7ABS2-F1
#
_entry.id   AF-A0A2W7ABS2-F1
#
_cell.length_a   1.000
_cell.length_b   1.000
_cell.length_c   1.000
_cell.angle_alpha   90.00
_cell.angle_beta   90.00
_cell.angle_gamma   90.00
#
_symmetry.space_group_name_H-M   'P 1'
#
loop_
_entity.id
_entity.type
_entity.pdbx_description
1 polymer ?
#
loop_
_entity_poly.entity_id
_entity_poly.type
_entity_poly.pdbx_seq_one_letter_code
_entity_poly.pdbx_strand_id
1 'polypeptide(L)'
;MEQLGLNPNCERHLTIADLVALKQMAVLHVMEPVSGTKNQHAIALLDIDPIKEKVTVANPLYGIQEKKFSDLKDYWLEDAIFVTASQK
;
A
#
# COMPACT_ATOMS: atom_id res chain seq x y z
N MET A 1 11.07 -11.95 9.10
CA MET A 1 11.27 -11.63 7.66
C MET A 1 12.50 -12.35 7.12
N GLU A 2 13.64 -12.31 7.81
CA GLU A 2 14.83 -13.10 7.46
C GLU A 2 14.56 -14.62 7.37
N GLN A 3 13.82 -15.19 8.32
CA GLN A 3 13.38 -16.60 8.26
C GLN A 3 12.48 -16.92 7.05
N LEU A 4 11.86 -15.91 6.44
CA LEU A 4 11.05 -16.03 5.23
C LEU A 4 11.87 -15.74 3.95
N GLY A 5 13.16 -15.42 4.07
CA GLY A 5 14.00 -15.00 2.94
C GLY A 5 13.55 -13.68 2.32
N LEU A 6 12.95 -12.79 3.12
CA LEU A 6 12.42 -11.51 2.67
C LEU A 6 13.19 -10.35 3.30
N ASN A 7 13.45 -9.31 2.49
CA ASN A 7 14.09 -8.07 2.89
C ASN A 7 13.08 -6.90 2.81
N PRO A 8 12.40 -6.56 3.92
CA PRO A 8 11.46 -5.44 3.97
C PRO A 8 12.22 -4.11 4.06
N ASN A 9 11.79 -3.13 3.26
CA ASN A 9 12.17 -1.73 3.39
C ASN A 9 10.94 -0.92 3.82
N CYS A 10 11.01 -0.30 5.01
CA CYS A 10 9.91 0.48 5.56
C CYS A 10 10.16 1.96 5.29
N GLU A 11 9.31 2.55 4.47
CA GLU A 11 9.39 3.95 4.06
C GLU A 11 8.18 4.72 4.62
N ARG A 12 8.38 6.01 4.93
CA ARG A 12 7.37 6.89 5.53
C ARG A 12 7.32 8.24 4.83
N HIS A 13 6.20 8.94 4.98
CA HIS A 13 5.95 10.26 4.35
C HIS A 13 6.07 10.22 2.82
N LEU A 14 5.69 9.09 2.23
CA LEU A 14 5.68 8.92 0.78
C LEU A 14 4.51 9.67 0.16
N THR A 15 4.74 10.18 -1.04
CA THR A 15 3.70 10.73 -1.90
C THR A 15 3.19 9.68 -2.89
N ILE A 16 2.05 9.96 -3.51
CA ILE A 16 1.55 9.13 -4.63
C ILE A 16 2.56 9.14 -5.80
N ALA A 17 3.28 10.25 -6.01
CA ALA A 17 4.31 10.32 -7.03
C ALA A 17 5.47 9.35 -6.74
N ASP A 18 5.83 9.18 -5.47
CA ASP A 18 6.85 8.20 -5.06
C ASP A 18 6.36 6.77 -5.34
N LEU A 19 5.11 6.45 -5.02
CA LEU A 19 4.53 5.14 -5.36
C LEU A 19 4.56 4.89 -6.87
N VAL A 20 4.18 5.89 -7.68
CA VAL A 20 4.21 5.80 -9.15
C VAL A 20 5.64 5.62 -9.68
N ALA A 21 6.61 6.33 -9.12
CA ALA A 21 8.01 6.25 -9.52
C ALA A 21 8.62 4.88 -9.19
N LEU A 22 8.30 4.34 -8.01
CA LEU A 22 8.77 3.02 -7.58
C LEU A 22 8.10 1.89 -8.36
N LYS A 23 6.81 2.03 -8.68
CA LYS A 23 6.00 1.05 -9.43
C LYS A 23 6.17 -0.39 -8.90
N GLN A 24 6.22 -0.51 -7.57
CA GLN A 24 6.47 -1.76 -6.87
C GLN A 24 5.27 -2.11 -5.97
N MET A 25 4.98 -3.41 -5.86
CA MET A 25 4.04 -3.89 -4.85
C MET A 25 4.56 -3.57 -3.44
N ALA A 26 3.63 -3.25 -2.55
CA ALA A 26 3.95 -2.86 -1.18
C ALA A 26 2.83 -3.27 -0.22
N VAL A 27 3.12 -3.27 1.07
CA VAL A 27 2.08 -3.23 2.11
C VAL A 27 1.89 -1.78 2.52
N LEU A 28 0.68 -1.26 2.38
CA LEU A 28 0.32 0.11 2.76
C LEU A 28 -0.30 0.13 4.16
N HIS A 29 0.09 1.11 4.95
CA HIS A 29 -0.56 1.43 6.21
C HIS A 29 -1.70 2.42 5.97
N VAL A 30 -2.92 2.04 6.32
CA VAL A 30 -4.12 2.82 6.02
C VAL A 30 -4.98 3.02 7.26
N MET A 31 -5.85 4.00 7.20
CA MET A 31 -6.88 4.26 8.18
C MET A 31 -8.23 3.78 7.62
N GLU A 32 -8.59 2.54 7.95
CA GLU A 32 -9.79 1.89 7.43
C GLU A 32 -11.04 2.27 8.23
N PRO A 33 -12.10 2.78 7.58
CA PRO A 33 -13.41 2.90 8.19
C PRO A 33 -14.07 1.51 8.35
N VAL A 34 -14.19 1.06 9.59
CA VAL A 34 -14.91 -0.17 9.96
C VAL A 34 -15.99 0.18 10.99
N SER A 35 -17.25 -0.08 10.64
CA SER A 35 -18.42 0.10 11.54
C SER A 35 -18.48 1.48 12.22
N GLY A 36 -18.17 2.55 11.49
CA GLY A 36 -18.19 3.92 11.99
C GLY A 36 -16.95 4.35 12.80
N THR A 37 -15.97 3.47 12.95
CA THR A 37 -14.67 3.78 13.57
C THR A 37 -13.56 3.75 12.52
N LYS A 38 -12.51 4.54 12.72
CA LYS A 38 -11.31 4.55 11.87
C LYS A 38 -10.21 3.74 12.56
N ASN A 39 -9.78 2.66 11.94
CA ASN A 39 -8.78 1.73 12.50
C ASN A 39 -7.53 1.70 11.64
N GLN A 40 -6.35 1.67 12.27
CA GLN A 40 -5.11 1.39 11.57
C GLN A 40 -5.16 -0.03 10.99
N HIS A 41 -4.82 -0.15 9.72
CA HIS A 41 -4.95 -1.40 8.97
C HIS A 41 -3.83 -1.53 7.93
N ALA A 42 -3.56 -2.77 7.51
CA ALA A 42 -2.57 -3.06 6.49
C ALA A 42 -3.25 -3.68 5.25
N ILE A 43 -2.95 -3.15 4.07
CA ILE A 43 -3.44 -3.65 2.78
C ILE A 43 -2.29 -3.86 1.81
N ALA A 44 -2.45 -4.75 0.83
CA ALA A 44 -1.45 -4.92 -0.21
C ALA A 44 -1.74 -3.98 -1.39
N LEU A 45 -0.76 -3.20 -1.81
CA LEU A 45 -0.72 -2.53 -3.11
C LEU A 45 -0.25 -3.52 -4.17
N LEU A 46 -1.12 -3.79 -5.15
CA LEU A 46 -0.85 -4.76 -6.21
C LEU A 46 -0.41 -4.11 -7.52
N ASP A 47 -1.02 -2.96 -7.86
CA ASP A 47 -0.73 -2.26 -9.11
C ASP A 47 -1.04 -0.76 -8.99
N ILE A 48 -0.42 0.04 -9.86
CA ILE A 48 -0.58 1.49 -9.96
C ILE A 48 -0.72 1.88 -11.43
N ASP A 49 -1.86 2.50 -11.76
CA ASP A 49 -2.13 3.06 -13.09
C ASP A 49 -2.12 4.59 -13.03
N PRO A 50 -1.01 5.25 -13.39
CA PRO A 50 -0.90 6.70 -13.37
C PRO A 50 -1.72 7.38 -14.46
N ILE A 51 -2.11 6.67 -15.54
CA ILE A 51 -2.94 7.24 -16.62
C ILE A 51 -4.38 7.37 -16.14
N LYS A 52 -4.88 6.37 -15.39
CA LYS A 52 -6.23 6.37 -14.82
C LYS A 52 -6.30 6.96 -13.41
N GLU A 53 -5.18 7.39 -12.86
CA GLU A 53 -5.04 7.91 -11.49
C GLU A 53 -5.62 6.96 -10.43
N LYS A 54 -5.26 5.68 -10.52
CA LYS A 54 -5.80 4.62 -9.66
C LYS A 54 -4.71 3.68 -9.16
N VAL A 55 -5.00 3.07 -8.02
CA VAL A 55 -4.27 1.92 -7.49
C VAL A 55 -5.20 0.71 -7.40
N THR A 56 -4.64 -0.47 -7.60
CA THR A 56 -5.28 -1.74 -7.27
C THR A 56 -4.72 -2.22 -5.94
N VAL A 57 -5.60 -2.45 -4.97
CA VAL A 57 -5.23 -2.94 -3.64
C VAL A 57 -5.96 -4.22 -3.29
N ALA A 58 -5.32 -5.11 -2.54
CA ALA A 58 -5.99 -6.21 -1.85
C ALA A 58 -6.15 -5.88 -0.37
N ASN A 59 -7.40 -5.72 0.05
CA ASN A 59 -7.78 -5.47 1.43
C ASN A 59 -8.19 -6.78 2.11
N PRO A 60 -7.57 -7.17 3.24
CA PRO A 60 -7.96 -8.38 3.97
C PRO A 60 -9.45 -8.46 4.35
N LEU A 61 -10.14 -7.33 4.48
CA LEU A 61 -11.56 -7.29 4.85
C LEU A 61 -12.51 -7.41 3.65
N TYR A 62 -12.09 -6.94 2.48
CA TYR A 62 -13.00 -6.70 1.34
C TYR A 62 -12.52 -7.30 0.02
N GLY A 63 -11.36 -7.95 -0.02
CA GLY A 63 -10.76 -8.48 -1.24
C GLY A 63 -10.10 -7.40 -2.10
N ILE A 64 -10.04 -7.64 -3.41
CA ILE A 64 -9.39 -6.74 -4.37
C ILE A 64 -10.30 -5.55 -4.68
N GLN A 65 -9.73 -4.35 -4.65
CA GLN A 65 -10.42 -3.09 -4.89
C GLN A 65 -9.57 -2.15 -5.75
N GLU A 66 -10.22 -1.36 -6.58
CA GLU A 66 -9.61 -0.16 -7.17
C GLU A 66 -9.88 1.05 -6.26
N LYS A 67 -8.87 1.88 -6.03
CA LYS A 67 -9.01 3.18 -5.35
C LYS A 67 -8.42 4.27 -6.23
N LYS A 68 -9.06 5.42 -6.29
CA LYS A 68 -8.47 6.59 -6.99
C LYS A 68 -7.36 7.19 -6.14
N PHE A 69 -6.45 7.90 -6.78
CA PHE A 69 -5.43 8.68 -6.07
C PHE A 69 -6.04 9.68 -5.08
N SER A 70 -7.19 10.27 -5.42
CA SER A 70 -7.95 11.14 -4.51
C SER A 70 -8.37 10.43 -3.23
N ASP A 71 -8.76 9.16 -3.32
CA ASP A 71 -9.27 8.38 -2.19
C ASP A 71 -8.15 8.05 -1.20
N LEU A 72 -6.90 7.99 -1.67
CA LEU A 72 -5.75 7.70 -0.83
C LEU A 72 -5.41 8.83 0.14
N LYS A 73 -5.78 10.09 -0.14
CA LYS A 73 -5.40 11.24 0.69
C LYS A 73 -5.91 11.16 2.13
N ASP A 74 -7.11 10.63 2.33
CA ASP A 74 -7.74 10.52 3.66
C ASP A 74 -7.72 9.08 4.21
N TYR A 75 -7.09 8.16 3.45
CA TYR A 75 -7.13 6.73 3.68
C TYR A 75 -5.73 6.15 3.91
N TRP A 76 -4.76 6.47 3.08
CA TRP A 76 -3.39 6.01 3.22
C TRP A 76 -2.61 6.94 4.14
N LEU A 77 -1.84 6.36 5.06
CA LEU A 77 -1.06 7.11 6.06
C LEU A 77 0.36 7.43 5.59
N GLU A 78 0.59 7.41 4.27
CA GLU A 78 1.88 7.75 3.64
C GLU A 78 3.04 6.79 4.01
N ASP A 79 2.76 5.69 4.70
CA ASP A 79 3.73 4.64 5.00
C ASP A 79 3.55 3.44 4.06
N ALA A 80 4.67 2.88 3.60
CA ALA A 80 4.68 1.66 2.81
C ALA A 80 5.84 0.74 3.20
N ILE A 81 5.60 -0.57 3.17
CA ILE A 81 6.63 -1.59 3.31
C ILE A 81 6.81 -2.25 1.94
N PHE A 82 7.96 -1.99 1.32
CA PHE A 82 8.37 -2.65 0.09
C PHE A 82 9.10 -3.94 0.46
N VAL A 83 8.73 -5.05 -0.15
CA VAL A 83 9.34 -6.34 0.15
C VAL A 83 10.04 -6.87 -1.09
N THR A 84 11.31 -7.25 -0.92
CA THR A 84 12.10 -7.93 -1.95
C THR A 84 12.57 -9.28 -1.41
N ALA A 85 12.97 -10.19 -2.29
CA ALA A 85 13.65 -11.41 -1.87
C ALA A 85 15.05 -11.06 -1.36
N SER A 86 15.46 -11.65 -0.24
CA SER A 86 16.83 -11.57 0.23
C SER A 86 17.75 -12.20 -0.83
N GLN A 87 18.76 -11.44 -1.29
CA GLN A 87 19.82 -12.02 -2.10
C GLN A 87 20.58 -13.02 -1.23
N LYS A 88 20.72 -14.26 -1.71
CA LYS A 88 21.54 -15.30 -1.07
C LYS A 88 23.02 -15.09 -1.38
#